data_AF-A0A950TUV3-F1
#
_entry.id   AF-A0A950TUV3-F1
#
_cell.length_a   1.000
_cell.length_b   1.000
_cell.length_c   1.000
_cell.angle_alpha   90.00
_cell.angle_beta   90.00
_cell.angle_gamma   90.00
#
_symmetry.space_group_name_H-M   'P 1'
#
loop_
_entity.id
_entity.type
_entity.pdbx_description
1 polymer ?
#
loop_
_entity_poly.entity_id
_entity_poly.type
_entity_poly.pdbx_seq_one_letter_code
_entity_poly.pdbx_strand_id
1 'polypeptide(L)' 'MMVRIDRVVTRGGDGGETSLGDGSRVRKDSARIEAIGAVDEANAA' A
#
# COMPACT_ATOMS: atom_id res chain seq x y z
N MET A 1 17.71 22.39 -2.22
CA MET A 1 18.43 21.14 -1.87
C MET A 1 17.51 19.98 -2.19
N MET A 2 17.92 19.05 -3.05
CA MET A 2 17.09 17.90 -3.45
C MET A 2 17.14 16.85 -2.34
N VAL A 3 15.99 16.53 -1.74
CA VAL A 3 15.87 15.43 -0.77
C VAL A 3 15.95 14.13 -1.55
N ARG A 4 17.00 13.33 -1.33
CA ARG A 4 17.04 11.95 -1.82
C ARG A 4 16.44 11.05 -0.74
N ILE A 5 15.34 10.40 -1.08
CA ILE A 5 14.79 9.33 -0.26
C ILE A 5 15.59 8.07 -0.58
N ASP A 6 16.48 7.70 0.32
CA ASP A 6 17.34 6.52 0.25
C ASP A 6 16.66 5.27 0.82
N ARG A 7 15.75 5.45 1.78
CA ARG A 7 14.96 4.35 2.34
C ARG A 7 13.60 4.82 2.86
N VAL A 8 12.54 4.10 2.50
CA VAL A 8 11.20 4.25 3.10
C VAL A 8 10.87 2.97 3.85
N VAL A 9 10.75 3.04 5.18
CA VAL A 9 10.35 1.89 6.02
C VAL A 9 9.35 2.35 7.06
N THR A 10 8.11 1.86 6.95
CA THR A 10 7.01 2.25 7.86
C THR A 10 6.62 1.13 8.81
N ARG A 11 6.74 -0.15 8.40
CA ARG A 11 6.32 -1.36 9.15
C ARG A 11 4.83 -1.41 9.54
N GLY A 12 4.03 -0.42 9.13
CA GLY A 12 2.62 -0.31 9.52
C GLY A 12 1.75 -1.48 9.07
N GLY A 13 2.20 -2.26 8.09
CA GLY A 13 1.48 -3.42 7.59
C GLY A 13 2.07 -4.78 7.98
N ASP A 14 3.03 -4.83 8.90
CA ASP A 14 3.68 -6.09 9.32
C ASP A 14 2.68 -7.05 9.99
N GLY A 15 1.60 -6.51 10.59
CA GLY A 15 0.48 -7.28 11.12
C GLY A 15 -0.53 -7.79 10.07
N GLY A 16 -0.27 -7.61 8.77
CA GLY A 16 -1.14 -8.07 7.69
C GLY A 16 -2.29 -7.13 7.32
N GLU A 17 -2.28 -5.89 7.83
CA GLU A 17 -3.25 -4.84 7.48
C GLU A 17 -2.60 -3.71 6.68
N THR A 18 -3.43 -2.86 6.08
CA THR A 18 -3.02 -1.62 5.42
C THR A 18 -4.05 -0.52 5.63
N SER A 19 -3.65 0.74 5.47
CA SER A 19 -4.55 1.89 5.60
C SER A 19 -5.14 2.28 4.25
N LEU A 20 -6.42 2.65 4.26
CA LEU A 20 -7.08 3.30 3.14
C LEU A 20 -6.94 4.83 3.24
N GLY A 21 -7.32 5.54 2.17
CA GLY A 21 -7.23 7.01 2.11
C GLY A 21 -8.12 7.74 3.11
N ASP A 22 -9.14 7.08 3.66
CA ASP A 22 -10.00 7.60 4.73
C ASP A 22 -9.45 7.30 6.15
N GLY A 23 -8.29 6.66 6.26
CA GLY A 23 -7.65 6.29 7.52
C GLY A 23 -8.15 4.97 8.12
N SER A 24 -9.17 4.33 7.54
CA SER A 24 -9.60 3.00 7.97
C SER A 24 -8.53 1.94 7.65
N ARG A 25 -8.47 0.88 8.46
CA ARG A 25 -7.56 -0.26 8.21
C ARG A 25 -8.33 -1.47 7.74
N VAL A 26 -7.76 -2.14 6.74
CA VAL A 26 -8.29 -3.40 6.20
C VAL A 26 -7.18 -4.44 6.09
N ARG A 27 -7.57 -5.72 6.12
CA ARG A 27 -6.65 -6.82 5.85
C ARG A 27 -6.14 -6.75 4.41
N LYS A 28 -4.87 -7.12 4.23
CA LYS A 28 -4.21 -7.13 2.92
C LYS A 28 -4.82 -8.13 1.93
N ASP A 29 -5.48 -9.17 2.43
CA ASP A 29 -6.21 -10.18 1.65
C ASP A 29 -7.68 -9.81 1.37
N SER A 30 -8.10 -8.59 1.71
CA SER A 30 -9.47 -8.15 1.41
C SER A 30 -9.66 -7.90 -0.08
N ALA A 31 -10.87 -8.18 -0.58
CA ALA A 31 -11.21 -7.99 -2.00
C ALA A 31 -10.94 -6.56 -2.52
N ARG A 32 -11.02 -5.54 -1.66
CA ARG A 32 -10.70 -4.16 -2.02
C ARG A 32 -9.20 -3.98 -2.34
N ILE A 33 -8.32 -4.57 -1.53
CA ILE A 33 -6.87 -4.48 -1.75
C ILE A 33 -6.46 -5.28 -2.97
N GLU A 34 -7.06 -6.45 -3.19
CA GLU A 34 -6.85 -7.25 -4.40
C GLU A 34 -7.21 -6.45 -5.67
N ALA A 35 -8.37 -5.79 -5.69
CA ALA A 35 -8.79 -4.96 -6.82
C ALA A 35 -7.82 -3.79 -7.08
N ILE A 36 -7.29 -3.17 -6.03
CA ILE A 36 -6.28 -2.10 -6.15
C ILE A 36 -4.97 -2.66 -6.73
N GLY A 37 -4.52 -3.82 -6.26
CA GLY A 37 -3.31 -4.49 -6.74
C GLY A 37 -3.40 -4.83 -8.23
N ALA A 38 -4.53 -5.37 -8.69
CA ALA A 38 -4.73 -5.67 -10.11
C ALA A 38 -4.68 -4.42 -11.01
N VAL A 39 -5.21 -3.29 -10.53
CA VAL A 39 -5.12 -2.01 -11.26
C VAL A 39 -3.69 -1.47 -11.30
N ASP A 40 -2.95 -1.58 -10.19
CA ASP A 40 -1.54 -1.17 -10.11
C ASP A 40 -0.66 -2.00 -11.08
N GLU A 41 -0.85 -3.32 -11.09
CA GLU A 41 -0.15 -4.23 -12.02
C GLU A 41 -0.45 -3.87 -13.49
N ALA A 42 -1.72 -3.62 -13.82
CA ALA A 42 -2.10 -3.23 -15.18
C ALA A 42 -1.50 -1.88 -15.60
N ASN A 43 -1.32 -0.95 -14.68
CA ASN A 43 -0.74 0.37 -14.94
C ASN A 43 0.80 0.33 -15.05
N ALA A 44 1.44 -0.72 -14.53
CA ALA A 44 2.89 -0.90 -14.58
C ALA A 44 3.38 -1.61 -15.87
N ALA A 45 2.47 -2.25 -16.61
CA ALA A 45 2.74 -2.91 -17.89
C ALA A 45 3.02 -1.90 -19.03
#